data_AF-A0A7X0IKR8-F1
#
_entry.id   AF-A0A7X0IKR8-F1
#
_cell.length_a   1.000
_cell.length_b   1.000
_cell.length_c   1.000
_cell.angle_alpha   90.00
_cell.angle_beta   90.00
_cell.angle_gamma   90.00
#
_symmetry.space_group_name_H-M   'P 1'
#
loop_
_entity.id
_entity.type
_entity.pdbx_description
1 polymer ?
#
loop_
_entity_poly.entity_id
_entity_poly.type
_entity_poly.pdbx_seq_one_letter_code
_entity_poly.pdbx_strand_id
1 'polypeptide(L)'
;MTRLFDLSFDNYVTTSIIKVLFVAAVVAETIWALTTLVSAFNAGPTFGLLALFLVPLGWLLAVLLTRVWMELLIVIFKIKEDLGAIRGNGGF
;
A
#
# COMPACT_ATOMS: atom_id res chain seq x y z
N MET A 1 -13.99 15.00 13.82
CA MET A 1 -13.12 15.22 12.64
C MET A 1 -11.61 15.05 12.93
N THR A 2 -11.18 14.62 14.13
CA THR A 2 -9.73 14.65 14.48
C THR A 2 -9.13 13.28 14.83
N ARG A 3 -9.79 12.17 14.49
CA ARG A 3 -9.22 10.83 14.70
C ARG A 3 -8.42 10.28 13.51
N LEU A 4 -8.47 10.95 12.36
CA LEU A 4 -7.72 10.57 11.16
C LEU A 4 -6.23 10.99 11.24
N PHE A 5 -5.87 11.90 12.14
CA PHE A 5 -4.50 12.36 12.41
C PHE A 5 -4.07 12.07 13.85
N ASP A 6 -4.69 11.10 14.51
CA ASP A 6 -4.23 10.65 15.83
C ASP A 6 -3.03 9.70 15.61
N LEU A 7 -1.82 10.26 15.66
CA LEU A 7 -0.55 9.54 15.56
C LEU A 7 -0.20 8.77 16.85
N SER A 8 -1.15 8.64 17.78
CA SER A 8 -1.05 7.73 18.91
C SER A 8 -1.23 6.29 18.40
N PHE A 9 -0.11 5.65 18.03
CA PHE A 9 -0.04 4.25 17.64
C PHE A 9 -0.27 3.35 18.86
N ASP A 10 -1.50 3.34 19.37
CA ASP A 10 -1.91 2.46 20.45
C ASP A 10 -1.97 1.01 19.93
N ASN A 11 -1.55 0.06 20.75
CA ASN A 11 -0.98 -1.25 20.40
C ASN A 11 -1.85 -2.21 19.53
N TYR A 12 -3.11 -1.87 19.22
CA TYR A 12 -4.02 -2.68 18.41
C TYR A 12 -4.33 -2.12 17.01
N VAL A 13 -3.99 -0.86 16.76
CA VAL A 13 -4.38 -0.18 15.51
C VAL A 13 -3.48 -0.57 14.33
N THR A 14 -2.31 -1.14 14.61
CA THR A 14 -1.23 -1.36 13.62
C THR A 14 -1.65 -2.23 12.43
N THR A 15 -2.31 -3.37 12.67
CA THR A 15 -2.78 -4.23 11.58
C THR A 15 -3.97 -3.64 10.82
N SER A 16 -4.81 -2.85 11.50
CA SER A 16 -5.96 -2.17 10.89
C SER A 16 -5.53 -1.01 9.99
N ILE A 17 -4.51 -0.25 10.39
CA ILE A 17 -3.95 0.86 9.59
C ILE A 17 -3.36 0.32 8.29
N ILE A 18 -2.67 -0.82 8.31
CA ILE A 18 -2.06 -1.38 7.10
C ILE A 18 -3.12 -1.74 6.04
N LYS A 19 -4.30 -2.20 6.45
CA LYS A 19 -5.42 -2.44 5.52
C LYS A 19 -5.90 -1.13 4.87
N VAL A 20 -5.99 -0.05 5.63
CA VAL A 20 -6.37 1.28 5.10
C VAL A 20 -5.30 1.81 4.15
N LEU A 21 -4.02 1.66 4.51
CA LEU A 21 -2.89 2.04 3.66
C LEU A 21 -2.86 1.25 2.35
N PHE A 22 -3.15 -0.06 2.40
CA PHE A 22 -3.25 -0.89 1.20
C PHE A 22 -4.33 -0.37 0.25
N VAL A 23 -5.54 -0.12 0.74
CA VAL A 23 -6.63 0.40 -0.09
C VAL A 23 -6.26 1.78 -0.66
N ALA A 24 -5.69 2.67 0.15
CA ALA A 24 -5.25 3.98 -0.31
C ALA A 24 -4.16 3.88 -1.40
N ALA A 25 -3.19 2.97 -1.25
CA ALA A 25 -2.14 2.73 -2.22
C ALA A 25 -2.70 2.20 -3.55
N VAL A 26 -3.58 1.20 -3.52
CA VAL A 26 -4.22 0.65 -4.73
C VAL A 26 -5.07 1.72 -5.43
N VAL A 27 -5.78 2.57 -4.69
CA VAL A 27 -6.53 3.69 -5.27
C VAL A 27 -5.58 4.68 -5.95
N ALA A 28 -4.47 5.03 -5.30
CA ALA A 28 -3.46 5.92 -5.88
C ALA A 28 -2.83 5.34 -7.16
N GLU A 29 -2.47 4.06 -7.15
CA GLU A 29 -1.95 3.34 -8.33
C GLU A 29 -2.97 3.29 -9.46
N THR A 30 -4.25 3.11 -9.14
CA THR A 30 -5.33 3.11 -10.15
C THR A 30 -5.49 4.49 -10.78
N ILE A 31 -5.49 5.55 -9.97
CA ILE A 31 -5.53 6.92 -10.47
C ILE A 31 -4.30 7.19 -11.35
N TRP A 32 -3.10 6.81 -10.90
CA TRP A 32 -1.88 6.95 -11.66
C TRP A 32 -1.92 6.19 -13.01
N ALA A 33 -2.49 4.99 -13.04
CA ALA A 33 -2.65 4.23 -14.27
C ALA A 33 -3.59 4.95 -15.25
N LEU A 34 -4.74 5.46 -14.77
CA LEU A 34 -5.70 6.19 -15.61
C LEU A 34 -5.11 7.50 -16.16
N THR A 35 -4.43 8.29 -15.32
CA THR A 35 -3.80 9.55 -15.79
C THR A 35 -2.68 9.28 -16.78
N THR A 36 -1.90 8.21 -16.59
CA THR A 36 -0.85 7.79 -17.51
C THR A 36 -1.43 7.36 -18.86
N LEU A 37 -2.52 6.60 -18.85
CA LEU A 37 -3.21 6.16 -20.08
C LEU A 37 -3.70 7.37 -20.88
N VAL A 38 -4.40 8.31 -20.24
CA VAL A 38 -4.88 9.54 -20.90
C VAL A 38 -3.72 10.37 -21.44
N SER A 39 -2.65 10.52 -20.67
CA SER A 39 -1.46 11.26 -21.08
C SER A 39 -0.77 10.62 -22.30
N ALA A 40 -0.75 9.29 -22.38
CA ALA A 40 -0.19 8.58 -23.53
C ALA A 40 -0.98 8.83 -24.82
N PHE A 41 -2.31 8.89 -24.75
CA PHE A 41 -3.13 9.26 -25.91
C PHE A 41 -2.93 10.71 -26.35
N ASN A 42 -2.71 11.63 -25.39
CA ASN A 42 -2.39 13.02 -25.71
C ASN A 42 -1.01 13.19 -26.37
N ALA A 43 -0.05 12.31 -26.07
CA ALA A 43 1.26 12.30 -26.73
C ALA A 43 1.21 11.77 -28.17
N GLY A 44 0.20 10.96 -28.51
CA GLY A 44 -0.07 10.51 -29.87
C GLY A 44 -0.68 9.11 -29.94
N PRO A 45 -1.28 8.75 -31.09
CA PRO A 45 -2.01 7.49 -31.24
C PRO A 45 -1.13 6.25 -31.06
N THR A 46 0.11 6.28 -31.55
CA THR A 46 1.07 5.17 -31.36
C THR A 46 1.39 4.92 -29.88
N PHE A 47 1.59 5.99 -29.10
CA PHE A 47 1.84 5.89 -27.66
C PHE A 47 0.61 5.40 -26.90
N GLY A 48 -0.58 5.89 -27.26
CA GLY A 48 -1.84 5.40 -26.69
C GLY A 48 -2.08 3.91 -26.92
N LEU A 49 -1.79 3.41 -28.12
CA LEU A 49 -1.90 1.98 -28.44
C LEU A 49 -0.92 1.11 -27.64
N LEU A 50 0.31 1.56 -27.45
CA LEU A 50 1.27 0.86 -26.58
C LEU A 50 0.83 0.89 -25.11
N ALA A 51 0.33 2.04 -24.64
CA ALA A 51 -0.13 2.22 -23.28
C ALA A 51 -1.32 1.33 -22.92
N LEU A 52 -2.20 0.98 -23.86
CA LEU A 52 -3.30 0.04 -23.63
C LEU A 52 -2.86 -1.33 -23.10
N PHE A 53 -1.64 -1.77 -23.42
CA PHE A 53 -1.10 -3.03 -22.92
C PHE A 53 -0.12 -2.82 -21.76
N LEU A 54 0.74 -1.81 -21.87
CA LEU A 54 1.79 -1.55 -20.88
C LEU A 54 1.24 -0.98 -19.56
N VAL A 55 0.22 -0.13 -19.60
CA VAL A 55 -0.34 0.49 -18.39
C VAL A 55 -1.06 -0.53 -17.51
N PRO A 56 -1.96 -1.40 -18.03
CA PRO A 56 -2.56 -2.45 -17.22
C PRO A 56 -1.53 -3.43 -16.64
N LEU A 57 -0.51 -3.79 -17.42
CA LEU A 57 0.57 -4.66 -16.96
C LEU A 57 1.38 -3.99 -15.84
N GLY A 58 1.73 -2.71 -16.01
CA GLY A 58 2.43 -1.92 -15.00
C GLY A 58 1.60 -1.72 -13.73
N TRP A 59 0.30 -1.50 -13.85
CA TRP A 59 -0.62 -1.40 -12.72
C TRP A 59 -0.69 -2.72 -11.94
N LEU A 60 -0.82 -3.86 -12.63
CA LEU A 60 -0.82 -5.17 -11.98
C LEU A 60 0.47 -5.42 -11.20
N LEU A 61 1.63 -5.07 -11.79
CA LEU A 61 2.93 -5.19 -11.12
C LEU A 61 3.02 -4.25 -9.90
N ALA A 62 2.57 -3.01 -10.02
CA ALA A 62 2.55 -2.05 -8.91
C ALA A 62 1.71 -2.57 -7.74
N VAL A 63 0.48 -3.03 -8.01
CA VAL A 63 -0.41 -3.61 -7.00
C VAL A 63 0.24 -4.83 -6.33
N LEU A 64 0.88 -5.71 -7.10
CA LEU A 64 1.60 -6.88 -6.58
C LEU A 64 2.73 -6.48 -5.63
N LEU A 65 3.56 -5.51 -6.04
CA LEU A 65 4.65 -4.99 -5.20
C LEU A 65 4.11 -4.35 -3.92
N THR A 66 3.02 -3.59 -4.02
CA THR A 66 2.33 -3.02 -2.88
C THR A 66 1.82 -4.10 -1.93
N ARG A 67 1.30 -5.23 -2.42
CA ARG A 67 0.94 -6.37 -1.55
C ARG A 67 2.14 -6.91 -0.78
N VAL A 68 3.25 -7.18 -1.47
CA VAL A 68 4.48 -7.69 -0.84
C VAL A 68 5.00 -6.69 0.20
N TRP A 69 4.97 -5.39 -0.11
CA TRP A 69 5.38 -4.35 0.82
C TRP A 69 4.50 -4.31 2.08
N MET A 70 3.18 -4.40 1.92
CA MET A 70 2.25 -4.43 3.06
C MET A 70 2.43 -5.69 3.91
N GLU A 71 2.70 -6.84 3.30
CA GLU A 71 3.04 -8.08 4.01
C GLU A 71 4.30 -7.91 4.86
N LEU A 72 5.36 -7.32 4.30
CA LEU A 72 6.59 -7.02 5.04
C LEU A 72 6.34 -6.05 6.21
N LEU A 73 5.53 -5.01 6.00
CA LEU A 73 5.14 -4.10 7.07
C LEU A 73 4.42 -4.84 8.20
N ILE A 74 3.43 -5.68 7.88
CA ILE A 74 2.70 -6.49 8.86
C ILE A 74 3.67 -7.36 9.65
N VAL A 75 4.62 -8.04 8.99
CA VAL A 75 5.61 -8.90 9.64
C VAL A 75 6.47 -8.11 10.63
N ILE A 76 6.98 -6.94 10.23
CA ILE A 76 7.80 -6.08 11.12
C ILE A 76 6.99 -5.67 12.36
N PHE A 77 5.75 -5.26 12.15
CA PHE A 77 4.88 -4.86 13.26
C PHE A 77 4.52 -6.04 14.16
N LYS A 78 4.33 -7.24 13.61
CA LYS A 78 4.06 -8.45 14.37
C LYS A 78 5.24 -8.85 15.26
N ILE A 79 6.46 -8.74 14.74
CA ILE A 79 7.68 -8.98 15.53
C ILE A 79 7.76 -8.02 16.73
N LYS A 80 7.43 -6.74 16.54
CA LYS A 80 7.40 -5.76 17.65
C LYS A 80 6.40 -6.17 18.74
N GLU A 81 5.22 -6.65 18.35
CA GLU A 81 4.18 -7.12 19.27
C GLU A 81 4.67 -8.35 20.06
N ASP A 82 5.22 -9.34 19.36
CA ASP A 82 5.70 -10.60 19.96
C ASP A 82 6.86 -10.36 20.95
N LEU A 83 7.79 -9.45 20.63
CA LEU A 83 8.88 -9.04 21.54
C LEU A 83 8.35 -8.37 22.82
N GLY A 84 7.28 -7.59 22.72
CA GLY A 84 6.62 -6.98 23.87
C GLY A 84 5.98 -8.03 24.79
N ALA A 85 5.35 -9.05 24.20
CA ALA A 85 4.73 -10.15 24.94
C ALA A 85 5.77 -10.97 25.72
N ILE A 86 6.94 -11.27 25.13
CA ILE A 86 8.04 -11.97 25.81
C ILE A 86 8.54 -11.17 27.02
N ARG A 87 8.66 -9.84 26.91
CA ARG A 87 9.10 -8.97 28.03
C ARG A 87 8.12 -8.96 29.20
N GLY A 88 6.82 -9.08 28.93
CA GLY A 88 5.79 -9.15 29.97
C GLY A 88 5.77 -10.48 30.73
N ASN A 89 6.22 -11.57 30.09
CA ASN A 89 6.16 -12.93 30.65
C ASN A 89 7.50 -13.39 31.27
N GLY A 90 8.59 -12.65 31.07
CA GLY A 90 9.93 -12.92 31.61
C GLY A 90 10.25 -12.23 32.95
N GLY A 91 9.27 -11.61 33.60
CA GLY A 91 9.42 -11.06 34.94
C GLY A 91 9.38 -12.17 36.00
N PHE A 92 10.55 -12.69 36.35
CA PHE A 92 10.83 -13.12 37.73
C PHE A 92 11.21 -11.88 38.56
#